data_AF-A0A5W3IV86-F1
#
_entry.id   AF-A0A5W3IV86-F1
#
_cell.length_a   1.000
_cell.length_b   1.000
_cell.length_c   1.000
_cell.angle_alpha   90.00
_cell.angle_beta   90.00
_cell.angle_gamma   90.00
#
_symmetry.space_group_name_H-M   'P 1'
#
loop_
_entity.id
_entity.type
_entity.pdbx_description
1 polymer ?
#
loop_
_entity_poly.entity_id
_entity_poly.type
_entity_poly.pdbx_seq_one_letter_code
_entity_poly.pdbx_strand_id
1 'polypeptide(L)'
;MKIRIALIMLSGILLSGCNEQVPTAEQVKQAFITAGYGKDTVSQIKVEKCKSASEKEAICDITLDKRTVGRRFILDEKGEWLVSS
;
A
#
# COMPACT_ATOMS: atom_id res chain seq x y z
N MET A 1 23.53 -38.11 -2.64
CA MET A 1 22.46 -37.24 -2.09
C MET A 1 22.09 -36.20 -3.13
N LYS A 2 20.84 -36.17 -3.60
CA LYS A 2 20.35 -35.18 -4.59
C LYS A 2 19.15 -34.47 -3.98
N ILE A 3 19.34 -33.23 -3.56
CA ILE A 3 18.28 -32.36 -3.04
C ILE A 3 17.54 -31.80 -4.25
N ARG A 4 16.27 -32.19 -4.42
CA ARG A 4 15.36 -31.56 -5.39
C ARG A 4 14.68 -30.39 -4.67
N ILE A 5 15.10 -29.18 -5.02
CA ILE A 5 14.39 -27.96 -4.63
C ILE A 5 13.16 -27.88 -5.54
N ALA A 6 11.99 -28.13 -4.96
CA ALA A 6 10.73 -27.88 -5.63
C ALA A 6 10.48 -26.36 -5.59
N LEU A 7 10.70 -25.70 -6.71
CA LEU A 7 10.26 -24.31 -6.92
C LEU A 7 8.73 -24.35 -7.01
N ILE A 8 8.05 -24.02 -5.93
CA ILE A 8 6.60 -23.78 -5.94
C ILE A 8 6.42 -22.38 -6.51
N MET A 9 6.23 -22.29 -7.83
CA MET A 9 5.74 -21.10 -8.52
C MET A 9 4.27 -20.90 -8.13
N LEU A 10 4.06 -20.27 -6.98
CA LEU A 10 2.78 -19.65 -6.61
C LEU A 10 2.69 -18.30 -7.33
N SER A 11 2.17 -18.31 -8.54
CA SER A 11 1.75 -17.07 -9.19
C SER A 11 0.40 -17.25 -9.86
N GLY A 12 -0.62 -16.98 -9.05
CA GLY A 12 -1.71 -16.10 -9.44
C GLY A 12 -2.67 -16.67 -10.48
N ILE A 13 -3.66 -17.40 -9.98
CA ILE A 13 -4.95 -17.53 -10.66
C ILE A 13 -5.45 -16.11 -10.94
N LEU A 14 -5.42 -15.71 -12.21
CA LEU A 14 -6.12 -14.53 -12.74
C LEU A 14 -7.62 -14.79 -12.63
N LEU A 15 -8.18 -14.55 -11.46
CA LEU A 15 -9.61 -14.38 -11.29
C LEU A 15 -9.95 -12.97 -11.78
N SER A 16 -10.63 -12.90 -12.92
CA SER A 16 -11.42 -11.77 -13.35
C SER A 16 -12.39 -11.38 -12.23
N GLY A 17 -12.00 -10.39 -11.44
CA GLY A 17 -12.78 -9.72 -10.41
C GLY A 17 -12.23 -8.31 -10.31
N CYS A 18 -13.07 -7.33 -9.96
CA CYS A 18 -12.74 -5.91 -9.86
C CYS A 18 -11.26 -5.67 -9.48
N ASN A 19 -10.51 -4.93 -10.30
CA ASN A 19 -9.10 -4.56 -10.01
C ASN A 19 -9.08 -3.51 -8.87
N GLU A 20 -9.64 -3.88 -7.72
CA GLU A 20 -9.58 -3.14 -6.48
C GLU A 20 -8.13 -3.20 -5.99
N GLN A 21 -7.37 -2.17 -6.32
CA GLN A 21 -5.98 -2.05 -5.93
C GLN A 21 -5.87 -1.37 -4.57
N VAL A 22 -4.94 -1.83 -3.76
CA VAL A 22 -4.58 -1.21 -2.48
C VAL A 22 -3.08 -0.93 -2.47
N PRO A 23 -2.63 0.21 -1.91
CA PRO A 23 -1.22 0.50 -1.82
C PRO A 23 -0.53 -0.46 -0.85
N THR A 24 0.70 -0.82 -1.16
CA THR A 24 1.62 -1.45 -0.20
C THR A 24 2.06 -0.44 0.87
N ALA A 25 2.55 -0.94 2.01
CA ALA A 25 3.05 -0.06 3.06
C ALA A 25 4.17 0.89 2.59
N GLU A 26 5.04 0.43 1.69
CA GLU A 26 6.10 1.27 1.12
C GLU A 26 5.55 2.33 0.17
N GLN A 27 4.53 2.00 -0.64
CA GLN A 27 3.83 3.00 -1.47
C GLN A 27 3.10 4.04 -0.62
N VAL A 28 2.49 3.63 0.50
CA VAL A 28 1.91 4.57 1.48
C VAL A 28 2.99 5.52 2.00
N LYS A 29 4.12 5.00 2.49
CA LYS A 29 5.23 5.84 2.97
C LYS A 29 5.74 6.80 1.89
N GLN A 30 5.91 6.31 0.67
CA GLN A 30 6.33 7.14 -0.47
C GLN A 30 5.31 8.25 -0.75
N ALA A 31 4.01 7.97 -0.67
CA ALA A 31 2.96 8.96 -0.82
C ALA A 31 3.08 10.10 0.22
N PHE A 32 3.43 9.79 1.47
CA PHE A 32 3.70 10.82 2.49
C PHE A 32 4.96 11.63 2.17
N ILE A 33 6.03 11.01 1.68
CA ILE A 33 7.24 11.73 1.25
C ILE A 33 6.87 12.70 0.13
N THR A 34 6.12 12.25 -0.89
CA THR A 34 5.65 13.08 -2.00
C THR A 34 4.73 14.21 -1.53
N ALA A 35 3.90 13.96 -0.51
CA ALA A 35 3.07 14.98 0.12
C ALA A 35 3.85 15.98 1.02
N GLY A 36 5.18 15.84 1.10
CA GLY A 36 6.06 16.76 1.83
C GLY A 36 6.28 16.42 3.30
N TYR A 37 5.86 15.25 3.77
CA TYR A 37 6.17 14.81 5.13
C TYR A 37 7.66 14.47 5.25
N GLY A 38 8.29 14.91 6.33
CA GLY A 38 9.69 14.64 6.60
C GLY A 38 9.98 13.14 6.74
N LYS A 39 11.19 12.72 6.33
CA LYS A 39 11.62 11.31 6.40
C LYS A 39 11.54 10.74 7.82
N ASP A 40 11.80 11.55 8.84
CA ASP A 40 11.68 11.16 10.25
C ASP A 40 10.24 10.88 10.68
N THR A 41 9.27 11.59 10.11
CA THR A 41 7.84 11.30 10.34
C THR A 41 7.44 10.02 9.60
N VAL A 42 7.89 9.87 8.36
CA VAL A 42 7.56 8.71 7.52
C VAL A 42 8.14 7.41 8.06
N SER A 43 9.33 7.44 8.66
CA SER A 43 9.94 6.25 9.28
C SER A 43 9.14 5.71 10.47
N GLN A 44 8.34 6.56 11.11
CA GLN A 44 7.47 6.21 12.24
C GLN A 44 6.09 5.73 11.81
N ILE A 45 5.74 5.86 10.52
CA ILE A 45 4.45 5.42 9.98
C ILE A 45 4.39 3.89 10.02
N LYS A 46 3.39 3.39 10.74
CA LYS A 46 2.98 1.98 10.68
C LYS A 46 1.64 1.89 9.94
N VAL A 47 1.64 1.14 8.85
CA VAL A 47 0.42 0.87 8.06
C VAL A 47 -0.22 -0.39 8.64
N GLU A 48 -1.42 -0.27 9.19
CA GLU A 48 -2.12 -1.40 9.81
C GLU A 48 -2.93 -2.19 8.77
N LYS A 49 -3.81 -1.48 8.04
CA LYS A 49 -4.72 -2.09 7.07
C LYS A 49 -5.04 -1.11 5.97
N CYS A 50 -5.01 -1.55 4.72
CA CYS A 50 -5.55 -0.82 3.58
C CYS A 50 -6.78 -1.55 3.04
N LYS A 51 -7.78 -0.79 2.61
CA LYS A 51 -8.98 -1.29 1.92
C LYS A 51 -9.20 -0.47 0.66
N SER A 52 -9.59 -1.13 -0.42
CA SER A 52 -10.06 -0.41 -1.60
C SER A 52 -11.37 0.30 -1.26
N ALA A 53 -11.47 1.55 -1.71
CA ALA A 53 -12.70 2.35 -1.69
C ALA A 53 -13.27 2.50 -3.11
N SER A 54 -12.42 2.48 -4.13
CA SER A 54 -12.77 2.36 -5.55
C SER A 54 -11.59 1.84 -6.36
N GLU A 55 -11.75 1.68 -7.68
CA GLU A 55 -10.68 1.22 -8.60
C GLU A 55 -9.35 1.99 -8.43
N LYS A 56 -9.43 3.29 -8.13
CA LYS A 56 -8.28 4.19 -7.96
C LYS A 56 -8.22 4.84 -6.58
N GLU A 57 -8.97 4.33 -5.62
CA GLU A 57 -9.01 4.89 -4.27
C GLU A 57 -8.86 3.80 -3.22
N ALA A 58 -8.04 4.07 -2.20
CA ALA A 58 -7.90 3.21 -1.05
C ALA A 58 -7.91 4.03 0.25
N ILE A 59 -8.40 3.43 1.33
CA ILE A 59 -8.30 3.99 2.67
C ILE A 59 -7.38 3.08 3.47
N CYS A 60 -6.32 3.65 4.04
CA CYS A 60 -5.39 2.94 4.92
C CYS A 60 -5.45 3.48 6.34
N ASP A 61 -5.56 2.59 7.31
CA ASP A 61 -5.38 2.87 8.73
C ASP A 61 -3.89 3.00 9.02
N ILE A 62 -3.48 4.19 9.46
CA ILE A 62 -2.09 4.56 9.66
C ILE A 62 -1.88 5.00 11.09
N THR A 63 -0.95 4.34 11.77
CA THR A 63 -0.53 4.71 13.11
C THR A 63 0.70 5.60 13.04
N LEU A 64 0.58 6.79 13.62
CA LEU A 64 1.67 7.74 13.88
C LEU A 64 1.54 8.24 15.33
N ASP A 65 2.62 8.25 16.10
CA ASP A 65 2.62 8.70 17.50
C ASP A 65 1.51 8.10 18.37
N LYS A 66 1.29 6.78 18.24
CA LYS A 66 0.25 6.00 18.95
C LYS A 66 -1.19 6.39 18.59
N ARG A 67 -1.41 7.20 17.56
CA ARG A 67 -2.74 7.52 17.02
C ARG A 67 -2.90 6.85 15.68
N THR A 68 -4.00 6.09 15.53
CA THR A 68 -4.38 5.51 14.25
C THR A 68 -5.40 6.40 13.58
N VAL A 69 -5.13 6.77 12.33
CA VAL A 69 -6.00 7.59 11.49
C VAL A 69 -6.22 6.89 10.15
N GLY A 70 -7.47 6.89 9.68
CA GLY A 70 -7.78 6.50 8.31
C GLY A 70 -7.34 7.59 7.36
N ARG A 71 -6.49 7.25 6.39
CA ARG A 71 -6.01 8.16 5.34
C ARG A 71 -6.40 7.64 3.98
N ARG A 72 -6.90 8.55 3.15
CA ARG A 72 -7.32 8.27 1.78
C ARG A 72 -6.14 8.43 0.83
N PHE A 73 -6.01 7.49 -0.10
CA PHE A 73 -5.00 7.46 -1.14
C PHE A 73 -5.68 7.35 -2.50
N ILE A 74 -5.14 8.08 -3.47
CA ILE A 74 -5.60 8.06 -4.86
C ILE A 74 -4.46 7.54 -5.73
N LEU A 75 -4.77 6.58 -6.61
CA LEU A 75 -3.85 6.08 -7.62
C LEU A 75 -3.90 7.02 -8.82
N ASP A 76 -2.77 7.66 -9.13
CA ASP A 76 -2.67 8.56 -10.28
C ASP A 76 -2.52 7.80 -11.61
N GLU A 77 -2.47 8.54 -12.72
CA GLU A 77 -2.32 7.95 -14.06
C GLU A 77 -0.95 7.31 -14.32
N LYS A 78 0.05 7.61 -13.48
CA LYS A 78 1.40 7.03 -13.54
C LYS A 78 1.53 5.76 -12.70
N GLY A 79 0.48 5.38 -11.96
CA GLY A 79 0.49 4.25 -11.04
C GLY A 79 1.11 4.58 -9.67
N GLU A 80 1.22 5.85 -9.32
CA GLU A 80 1.70 6.33 -8.03
C GLU A 80 0.52 6.59 -7.08
N TRP A 81 0.65 6.15 -5.84
CA TRP A 81 -0.33 6.46 -4.79
C TRP A 81 -0.02 7.80 -4.15
N LEU A 82 -1.02 8.66 -4.04
CA LEU A 82 -0.90 10.00 -3.48
C LEU A 82 -1.82 10.15 -2.27
N VAL A 83 -1.35 10.84 -1.22
CA VAL A 83 -2.20 11.18 -0.07
C VAL A 83 -3.26 12.17 -0.54
N SER A 84 -4.54 11.79 -0.42
CA SER A 84 -5.63 12.73 -0.63
C SER A 84 -5.82 13.57 0.63
N SER A 85 -5.90 14.89 0.43
CA SER A 85 -6.42 15.83 1.43
C SER A 85 -7.92 15.63 1.65
#